data_AF-G2PGN2-F1
#
_entry.id   AF-G2PGN2-F1
#
_cell.length_a   1.000
_cell.length_b   1.000
_cell.length_c   1.000
_cell.angle_alpha   90.00
_cell.angle_beta   90.00
_cell.angle_gamma   90.00
#
_symmetry.space_group_name_H-M   'P 1'
#
loop_
_entity.id
_entity.type
_entity.pdbx_description
1 polymer ?
#
loop_
_entity_poly.entity_id
_entity_poly.type
_entity_poly.pdbx_seq_one_letter_code
_entity_poly.pdbx_strand_id
1 'polypeptide(L)'
;MGEQDEDQGMVARRARPPLTAAQARAMTAGLREAMDDVRRSVAVLAARVRDAHAARVWLPLGFASWQAYCAAEFGISRAQAYRLLDIARALGTINAAVTTADPSRTRDTDTAAAAIDFGLSQRALLAVAGRADDVAALITRRLAALTASSARGPEPEAVRAIVHQAVHDVRIATAAPTEPPANPAVADGRRAVDQLAANVLAVGELMLEVAPGYLSEDQAATRLALLCEEIGEPLDRRLAARRFALTGDRRALRGTLL
;
A
#
# COMPACT_ATOMS: atom_id res chain seq x y z
N MET A 1 -30.76 -47.97 29.53
CA MET A 1 -30.47 -46.53 29.41
C MET A 1 -29.26 -46.30 30.30
N GLY A 2 -28.08 -46.31 29.71
CA GLY A 2 -26.79 -46.24 30.39
C GLY A 2 -25.77 -45.85 29.33
N GLU A 3 -25.14 -44.71 29.56
CA GLU A 3 -24.34 -43.92 28.64
C GLU A 3 -23.20 -44.73 28.00
N GLN A 4 -23.12 -44.69 26.67
CA GLN A 4 -21.90 -45.03 25.94
C GLN A 4 -21.08 -43.75 25.84
N ASP A 5 -20.01 -43.71 26.63
CA ASP A 5 -18.92 -42.75 26.54
C ASP A 5 -18.37 -42.76 25.11
N GLU A 6 -18.69 -41.71 24.35
CA GLU A 6 -17.97 -41.37 23.13
C GLU A 6 -16.60 -40.80 23.54
N ASP A 7 -15.64 -41.72 23.69
CA ASP A 7 -14.21 -41.41 23.74
C ASP A 7 -13.79 -40.80 22.39
N GLN A 8 -14.02 -39.50 22.27
CA GLN A 8 -13.55 -38.67 21.18
C GLN A 8 -12.02 -38.69 21.22
N GLY A 9 -11.44 -39.60 20.44
CA GLY A 9 -10.03 -39.64 20.12
C GLY A 9 -9.54 -38.27 19.67
N MET A 10 -9.00 -37.53 20.62
CA MET A 10 -8.23 -36.31 20.42
C MET A 10 -7.05 -36.69 19.51
N VAL A 11 -7.23 -36.47 18.21
CA VAL A 11 -6.16 -36.63 17.21
C VAL A 11 -5.09 -35.59 17.54
N ALA A 12 -4.16 -35.97 18.41
CA ALA A 12 -2.95 -35.22 18.68
C ALA A 12 -2.24 -35.02 17.35
N ARG A 13 -2.34 -33.81 16.80
CA ARG A 13 -1.66 -33.38 15.59
C ARG A 13 -0.15 -33.55 15.84
N ARG A 14 0.39 -34.70 15.41
CA ARG A 14 1.82 -35.03 15.51
C ARG A 14 2.62 -33.83 15.02
N ALA A 15 3.42 -33.24 15.91
CA ALA A 15 4.29 -32.13 15.57
C ALA A 15 5.21 -32.59 14.43
N ARG A 16 5.09 -31.95 13.27
CA ARG A 16 5.90 -32.26 12.10
C ARG A 16 7.37 -31.94 12.48
N PRO A 17 8.33 -32.85 12.26
CA PRO A 17 9.72 -32.57 12.60
C PRO A 17 10.20 -31.30 11.88
N PRO A 18 11.09 -30.52 12.51
CA PRO A 18 11.61 -29.30 11.91
C PRO A 18 12.33 -29.61 10.59
N LEU A 19 12.14 -28.73 9.61
CA LEU A 19 12.76 -28.87 8.30
C LEU A 19 14.29 -28.81 8.43
N THR A 20 14.98 -29.56 7.58
CA THR A 20 16.42 -29.36 7.39
C THR A 20 16.68 -27.97 6.79
N ALA A 21 17.89 -27.42 6.98
CA ALA A 21 18.24 -26.12 6.43
C ALA A 21 18.07 -26.03 4.90
N ALA A 22 18.34 -27.12 4.16
CA ALA A 22 18.13 -27.19 2.72
C ALA A 22 16.63 -27.09 2.35
N GLN A 23 15.78 -27.85 3.05
CA GLN A 23 14.32 -27.80 2.85
C GLN A 23 13.74 -26.43 3.23
N ALA A 24 14.23 -25.82 4.32
CA ALA A 24 13.82 -24.48 4.72
C ALA A 24 14.20 -23.42 3.67
N ARG A 25 15.42 -23.49 3.09
CA ARG A 25 15.84 -22.60 2.00
C ARG A 25 14.99 -22.78 0.74
N ALA A 26 14.73 -24.02 0.34
CA ALA A 26 13.88 -24.32 -0.81
C ALA A 26 12.45 -23.82 -0.61
N MET A 27 11.86 -24.06 0.57
CA MET A 27 10.54 -23.55 0.93
C MET A 27 10.51 -22.02 0.92
N THR A 28 11.54 -21.37 1.47
CA THR A 28 11.63 -19.91 1.46
C THR A 28 11.76 -19.37 0.04
N ALA A 29 12.49 -20.04 -0.85
CA ALA A 29 12.57 -19.65 -2.26
C ALA A 29 11.19 -19.74 -2.94
N GLY A 30 10.46 -20.85 -2.75
CA GLY A 30 9.10 -20.99 -3.28
C GLY A 30 8.11 -19.95 -2.72
N LEU A 31 8.26 -19.58 -1.44
CA LEU A 31 7.47 -18.48 -0.86
C LEU A 31 7.78 -17.13 -1.52
N ARG A 32 9.06 -16.83 -1.80
CA ARG A 32 9.42 -15.59 -2.50
C ARG A 32 8.84 -15.54 -3.91
N GLU A 33 8.94 -16.65 -4.64
CA GLU A 33 8.38 -16.78 -5.99
C GLU A 33 6.85 -16.57 -5.98
N ALA A 34 6.12 -17.23 -5.07
CA ALA A 34 4.69 -17.03 -4.92
C ALA A 34 4.32 -15.57 -4.57
N MET A 35 5.14 -14.89 -3.75
CA MET A 35 4.95 -13.48 -3.45
C MET A 35 5.18 -12.58 -4.68
N ASP A 36 6.15 -12.92 -5.54
CA ASP A 36 6.40 -12.20 -6.80
C ASP A 36 5.25 -12.41 -7.79
N ASP A 37 4.68 -13.61 -7.87
CA ASP A 37 3.49 -13.87 -8.70
C ASP A 37 2.27 -13.07 -8.24
N VAL A 38 2.07 -12.92 -6.94
CA VAL A 38 1.03 -12.05 -6.37
C VAL A 38 1.28 -10.59 -6.75
N ARG A 39 2.52 -10.10 -6.65
CA ARG A 39 2.87 -8.71 -7.02
C ARG A 39 2.59 -8.46 -8.50
N ARG A 40 2.98 -9.39 -9.38
CA ARG A 40 2.71 -9.32 -10.82
C ARG A 40 1.21 -9.28 -11.11
N SER A 41 0.44 -10.14 -10.44
CA SER A 41 -1.03 -10.18 -10.58
C SER A 41 -1.69 -8.87 -10.13
N VAL A 42 -1.19 -8.25 -9.06
CA VAL A 42 -1.67 -6.95 -8.59
C VAL A 42 -1.38 -5.84 -9.60
N ALA A 43 -0.20 -5.83 -10.23
CA ALA A 43 0.14 -4.84 -11.26
C ALA A 43 -0.81 -4.95 -12.47
N VAL A 44 -1.08 -6.18 -12.93
CA VAL A 44 -2.04 -6.45 -14.00
C VAL A 44 -3.45 -5.99 -13.62
N LEU A 45 -3.90 -6.30 -12.40
CA LEU A 45 -5.20 -5.85 -11.91
C LEU A 45 -5.28 -4.31 -11.87
N ALA A 46 -4.24 -3.64 -11.37
CA ALA A 46 -4.19 -2.19 -11.31
C ALA A 46 -4.31 -1.55 -12.70
N ALA A 47 -3.59 -2.08 -13.70
CA ALA A 47 -3.71 -1.63 -15.08
C ALA A 47 -5.15 -1.77 -15.61
N ARG A 48 -5.76 -2.96 -15.43
CA ARG A 48 -7.15 -3.21 -15.85
C ARG A 48 -8.15 -2.30 -15.15
N VAL A 49 -7.98 -2.04 -13.86
CA VAL A 49 -8.82 -1.12 -13.09
C VAL A 49 -8.72 0.30 -13.62
N ARG A 50 -7.51 0.78 -13.93
CA ARG A 50 -7.32 2.09 -14.56
C ARG A 50 -8.01 2.16 -15.91
N ASP A 51 -7.84 1.15 -16.76
CA ASP A 51 -8.38 1.16 -18.12
C ASP A 51 -9.91 1.09 -18.09
N ALA A 52 -10.48 0.24 -17.24
CA ALA A 52 -11.92 0.18 -16.98
C ALA A 52 -12.46 1.52 -16.45
N HIS A 53 -11.70 2.18 -15.57
CA HIS A 53 -12.11 3.46 -15.02
C HIS A 53 -12.04 4.60 -16.04
N ALA A 54 -10.99 4.63 -16.87
CA ALA A 54 -10.84 5.58 -17.97
C ALA A 54 -11.96 5.43 -19.01
N ALA A 55 -12.32 4.18 -19.34
CA ALA A 55 -13.41 3.85 -20.25
C ALA A 55 -14.80 4.07 -19.63
N ARG A 56 -14.88 4.38 -18.33
CA ARG A 56 -16.12 4.56 -17.57
C ARG A 56 -17.09 3.39 -17.73
N VAL A 57 -16.59 2.15 -17.66
CA VAL A 57 -17.36 0.91 -17.94
C VAL A 57 -18.67 0.78 -17.16
N TRP A 58 -18.79 1.45 -16.02
CA TRP A 58 -20.00 1.46 -15.21
C TRP A 58 -21.19 2.15 -15.89
N LEU A 59 -20.96 3.13 -16.77
CA LEU A 59 -22.03 3.86 -17.47
C LEU A 59 -22.80 2.97 -18.47
N PRO A 60 -22.15 2.31 -19.44
CA PRO A 60 -22.86 1.42 -20.37
C PRO A 60 -23.47 0.19 -19.68
N LEU A 61 -22.95 -0.20 -18.52
CA LEU A 61 -23.50 -1.27 -17.69
C LEU A 61 -24.66 -0.80 -16.77
N GLY A 62 -25.07 0.47 -16.86
CA GLY A 62 -26.24 0.98 -16.15
C GLY A 62 -26.00 1.37 -14.69
N PHE A 63 -24.76 1.40 -14.22
CA PHE A 63 -24.42 1.81 -12.87
C PHE A 63 -24.22 3.33 -12.79
N ALA A 64 -24.80 3.95 -11.75
CA ALA A 64 -24.71 5.40 -11.54
C ALA A 64 -23.28 5.90 -11.19
N SER A 65 -22.38 5.02 -10.75
CA SER A 65 -21.01 5.40 -10.40
C SER A 65 -20.04 4.22 -10.40
N TRP A 66 -18.74 4.52 -10.47
CA TRP A 66 -17.66 3.56 -10.24
C TRP A 66 -17.83 2.78 -8.93
N GLN A 67 -18.24 3.45 -7.85
CA GLN A 67 -18.47 2.79 -6.57
C GLN A 67 -19.60 1.75 -6.65
N ALA A 68 -20.73 2.12 -7.26
CA ALA A 68 -21.88 1.23 -7.38
C ALA A 68 -21.51 -0.02 -8.20
N TYR A 69 -20.77 0.19 -9.29
CA TYR A 69 -20.21 -0.89 -10.10
C TYR A 69 -19.27 -1.80 -9.29
N CYS A 70 -18.28 -1.24 -8.58
CA CYS A 70 -17.34 -2.07 -7.82
C CYS A 70 -17.99 -2.82 -6.65
N ALA A 71 -19.00 -2.22 -6.01
CA ALA A 71 -19.75 -2.89 -4.96
C ALA A 71 -20.57 -4.06 -5.52
N ALA A 72 -21.22 -3.87 -6.67
CA ALA A 72 -22.05 -4.89 -7.31
C ALA A 72 -21.24 -6.03 -7.94
N GLU A 73 -20.20 -5.71 -8.71
CA GLU A 73 -19.44 -6.71 -9.48
C GLU A 73 -18.34 -7.40 -8.67
N PHE A 74 -17.72 -6.69 -7.73
CA PHE A 74 -16.54 -7.19 -7.02
C PHE A 74 -16.74 -7.34 -5.52
N GLY A 75 -17.88 -6.89 -4.97
CA GLY A 75 -18.14 -6.94 -3.53
C GLY A 75 -17.17 -6.09 -2.70
N ILE A 76 -16.51 -5.09 -3.31
CA ILE A 76 -15.50 -4.28 -2.61
C ILE A 76 -16.06 -2.94 -2.15
N SER A 77 -15.55 -2.46 -1.01
CA SER A 77 -15.92 -1.15 -0.48
C SER A 77 -15.43 -0.01 -1.37
N ARG A 78 -16.08 1.16 -1.23
CA ARG A 78 -15.65 2.41 -1.88
C ARG A 78 -14.17 2.68 -1.65
N ALA A 79 -13.70 2.55 -0.41
CA ALA A 79 -12.33 2.83 -0.04
C ALA A 79 -11.35 1.91 -0.80
N GLN A 80 -11.67 0.61 -0.89
CA GLN A 80 -10.85 -0.35 -1.63
C GLN A 80 -10.87 -0.08 -3.14
N ALA A 81 -12.02 0.28 -3.72
CA ALA A 81 -12.13 0.64 -5.13
C ALA A 81 -11.24 1.84 -5.51
N TYR A 82 -11.22 2.89 -4.69
CA TYR A 82 -10.34 4.05 -4.94
C TYR A 82 -8.88 3.76 -4.60
N ARG A 83 -8.59 2.87 -3.63
CA ARG A 83 -7.22 2.42 -3.34
C ARG A 83 -6.57 1.73 -4.55
N LEU A 84 -7.33 0.92 -5.29
CA LEU A 84 -6.86 0.29 -6.53
C LEU A 84 -6.53 1.34 -7.60
N LEU A 85 -7.32 2.41 -7.71
CA LEU A 85 -7.03 3.52 -8.62
C LEU A 85 -5.77 4.29 -8.21
N ASP A 86 -5.56 4.53 -6.92
CA ASP A 86 -4.36 5.21 -6.41
C ASP A 86 -3.10 4.37 -6.70
N ILE A 87 -3.16 3.05 -6.51
CA ILE A 87 -2.08 2.12 -6.89
C ILE A 87 -1.84 2.15 -8.41
N ALA A 88 -2.91 2.09 -9.20
CA ALA A 88 -2.81 2.08 -10.65
C ALA A 88 -2.25 3.38 -11.22
N ARG A 89 -2.60 4.53 -10.62
CA ARG A 89 -2.04 5.83 -10.97
C ARG A 89 -0.54 5.88 -10.67
N ALA A 90 -0.13 5.49 -9.46
CA ALA A 90 1.28 5.49 -9.07
C ALA A 90 2.13 4.57 -9.99
N LEU A 91 1.65 3.35 -10.25
CA LEU A 91 2.30 2.43 -11.18
C LEU A 91 2.36 2.99 -12.61
N GLY A 92 1.28 3.61 -13.08
CA GLY A 92 1.24 4.23 -14.40
C GLY A 92 2.28 5.34 -14.55
N THR A 93 2.38 6.24 -13.57
CA THR A 93 3.36 7.32 -13.55
C THR A 93 4.81 6.80 -13.50
N ILE A 94 5.09 5.80 -12.67
CA ILE A 94 6.41 5.15 -12.59
C ILE A 94 6.77 4.48 -13.92
N ASN A 95 5.83 3.73 -14.51
CA ASN A 95 6.05 3.04 -15.78
C ASN A 95 6.33 4.05 -16.91
N ALA A 96 5.54 5.12 -17.01
CA ALA A 96 5.74 6.16 -18.01
C ALA A 96 7.12 6.81 -17.91
N ALA A 97 7.61 7.06 -16.68
CA ALA A 97 8.95 7.60 -16.45
C ALA A 97 10.05 6.65 -16.96
N VAL A 98 9.92 5.35 -16.69
CA VAL A 98 10.86 4.33 -17.18
C VAL A 98 10.82 4.22 -18.70
N THR A 99 9.63 4.15 -19.30
CA THR A 99 9.47 4.07 -20.77
C THR A 99 10.01 5.30 -21.48
N THR A 100 9.83 6.49 -20.90
CA THR A 100 10.34 7.75 -21.47
C THR A 100 11.87 7.79 -21.44
N ALA A 101 12.49 7.28 -20.37
CA ALA A 101 13.94 7.25 -20.23
C ALA A 101 14.62 6.14 -21.05
N ASP A 102 13.89 5.09 -21.43
CA ASP A 102 14.37 3.96 -22.23
C ASP A 102 13.32 3.53 -23.26
N PRO A 103 13.21 4.26 -24.39
CA PRO A 103 12.23 3.95 -25.43
C PRO A 103 12.50 2.61 -26.13
N SER A 104 13.71 2.06 -26.05
CA SER A 104 14.08 0.80 -26.70
C SER A 104 13.28 -0.41 -26.20
N ARG A 105 12.78 -0.35 -24.96
CA ARG A 105 11.88 -1.36 -24.38
C ARG A 105 10.53 -1.47 -25.08
N THR A 106 10.09 -0.42 -25.77
CA THR A 106 8.75 -0.42 -26.40
C THR A 106 8.65 -1.35 -27.61
N ARG A 107 9.78 -1.74 -28.21
CA ARG A 107 9.81 -2.53 -29.45
C ARG A 107 9.76 -4.04 -29.23
N ASP A 108 9.92 -4.53 -27.99
CA ASP A 108 10.04 -5.95 -27.65
C ASP A 108 8.87 -6.50 -26.80
N THR A 109 7.94 -5.64 -26.37
CA THR A 109 6.74 -6.04 -25.61
C THR A 109 5.47 -5.73 -26.37
N ASP A 110 5.12 -6.58 -27.33
CA ASP A 110 3.77 -6.67 -27.89
C ASP A 110 2.81 -7.22 -26.82
N THR A 111 2.40 -6.34 -25.90
CA THR A 111 1.10 -6.32 -25.22
C THR A 111 1.15 -5.25 -24.14
N ALA A 112 0.20 -4.32 -24.17
CA ALA A 112 -0.01 -3.27 -23.17
C ALA A 112 -0.35 -3.79 -21.73
N ALA A 113 -0.12 -5.07 -21.46
CA ALA A 113 -0.35 -5.75 -20.19
C ALA A 113 0.89 -6.46 -19.61
N ALA A 114 2.02 -6.52 -20.33
CA ALA A 114 3.22 -7.28 -19.92
C ALA A 114 4.33 -6.43 -19.23
N ALA A 115 4.08 -5.15 -18.95
CA ALA A 115 5.06 -4.22 -18.38
C ALA A 115 4.46 -3.62 -17.09
N ILE A 116 5.02 -3.67 -15.88
CA ILE A 116 6.35 -4.05 -15.40
C ILE A 116 6.17 -4.52 -13.93
N ASP A 117 6.73 -5.68 -13.56
CA ASP A 117 6.92 -6.01 -12.16
C ASP A 117 8.24 -5.41 -11.67
N PHE A 118 8.11 -4.23 -11.06
CA PHE A 118 9.21 -3.59 -10.34
C PHE A 118 9.43 -4.20 -8.95
N GLY A 119 8.70 -5.23 -8.54
CA GLY A 119 8.80 -5.83 -7.20
C GLY A 119 8.25 -4.94 -6.09
N LEU A 120 7.50 -3.89 -6.43
CA LEU A 120 6.99 -2.92 -5.46
C LEU A 120 5.78 -3.48 -4.71
N SER A 121 5.81 -3.35 -3.37
CA SER A 121 4.64 -3.70 -2.55
C SER A 121 3.51 -2.67 -2.70
N GLN A 122 2.25 -3.11 -2.53
CA GLN A 122 1.09 -2.20 -2.48
C GLN A 122 1.27 -1.08 -1.46
N ARG A 123 1.85 -1.39 -0.29
CA ARG A 123 2.13 -0.41 0.77
C ARG A 123 3.09 0.68 0.29
N ALA A 124 4.15 0.30 -0.43
CA ALA A 124 5.10 1.25 -0.99
C ALA A 124 4.44 2.16 -2.02
N LEU A 125 3.62 1.59 -2.91
CA LEU A 125 2.89 2.34 -3.93
C LEU A 125 1.88 3.32 -3.31
N LEU A 126 1.14 2.90 -2.29
CA LEU A 126 0.20 3.78 -1.58
C LEU A 126 0.92 4.90 -0.83
N ALA A 127 2.07 4.62 -0.21
CA ALA A 127 2.85 5.64 0.51
C ALA A 127 3.35 6.75 -0.42
N VAL A 128 3.59 6.45 -1.70
CA VAL A 128 4.04 7.43 -2.69
C VAL A 128 2.93 7.88 -3.66
N ALA A 129 1.69 7.42 -3.50
CA ALA A 129 0.62 7.68 -4.47
C ALA A 129 0.33 9.18 -4.66
N GLY A 130 0.44 9.97 -3.59
CA GLY A 130 0.30 11.44 -3.64
C GLY A 130 1.57 12.18 -4.10
N ARG A 131 2.66 11.46 -4.35
CA ARG A 131 3.99 11.98 -4.73
C ARG A 131 4.59 11.19 -5.90
N ALA A 132 3.72 10.60 -6.73
CA ALA A 132 4.15 9.74 -7.82
C ALA A 132 5.00 10.50 -8.85
N ASP A 133 4.75 11.80 -9.03
CA ASP A 133 5.52 12.67 -9.92
C ASP A 133 6.94 12.92 -9.39
N ASP A 134 7.13 13.07 -8.06
CA ASP A 134 8.45 13.15 -7.44
C ASP A 134 9.27 11.88 -7.72
N VAL A 135 8.63 10.72 -7.58
CA VAL A 135 9.23 9.42 -7.89
C VAL A 135 9.62 9.35 -9.36
N ALA A 136 8.71 9.72 -10.28
CA ALA A 136 8.97 9.74 -11.71
C ALA A 136 10.13 10.67 -12.08
N ALA A 137 10.22 11.85 -11.48
CA ALA A 137 11.31 12.80 -11.71
C ALA A 137 12.66 12.22 -11.26
N LEU A 138 12.71 11.56 -10.09
CA LEU A 138 13.92 10.90 -9.60
C LEU A 138 14.33 9.72 -10.49
N ILE A 139 13.37 8.89 -10.92
CA ILE A 139 13.63 7.77 -11.83
C ILE A 139 14.21 8.28 -13.15
N THR A 140 13.55 9.26 -13.76
CA THR A 140 13.98 9.85 -15.04
C THR A 140 15.41 10.39 -14.94
N ARG A 141 15.70 11.15 -13.87
CA ARG A 141 17.03 11.71 -13.61
C ARG A 141 18.10 10.62 -13.45
N ARG A 142 17.81 9.57 -12.68
CA ARG A 142 18.75 8.47 -12.41
C ARG A 142 19.00 7.61 -13.64
N LEU A 143 17.95 7.32 -14.42
CA LEU A 143 18.09 6.58 -15.67
C LEU A 143 18.89 7.38 -16.70
N ALA A 144 18.65 8.68 -16.83
CA ALA A 144 19.44 9.56 -17.70
C ALA A 144 20.92 9.61 -17.29
N ALA A 145 21.22 9.62 -15.99
CA ALA A 145 22.60 9.54 -15.51
C ALA A 145 23.24 8.17 -15.82
N LEU A 146 22.48 7.08 -15.66
CA LEU A 146 22.96 5.72 -15.95
C LEU A 146 23.27 5.56 -17.44
N THR A 147 22.38 6.02 -18.34
CA THR A 147 22.60 5.97 -19.79
C THR A 147 23.75 6.84 -20.25
N ALA A 148 23.95 8.02 -19.64
CA ALA A 148 25.12 8.85 -19.92
C ALA A 148 26.44 8.18 -19.53
N SER A 149 26.42 7.34 -18.49
CA SER A 149 27.61 6.61 -18.00
C SER A 149 27.85 5.25 -18.66
N SER A 150 26.90 4.73 -19.45
CA SER A 150 26.92 3.37 -20.00
C SER A 150 26.77 3.37 -21.52
N ALA A 151 27.71 2.77 -22.25
CA ALA A 151 27.66 2.64 -23.71
C ALA A 151 26.61 1.61 -24.20
N ARG A 152 26.15 0.72 -23.31
CA ARG A 152 24.98 -0.16 -23.51
C ARG A 152 23.84 0.38 -22.66
N GLY A 153 22.62 0.28 -23.18
CA GLY A 153 21.40 0.69 -22.45
C GLY A 153 21.26 0.02 -21.07
N PRO A 154 20.34 0.51 -20.23
CA PRO A 154 20.29 0.12 -18.83
C PRO A 154 19.77 -1.31 -18.65
N GLU A 155 20.57 -2.15 -17.97
CA GLU A 155 20.21 -3.53 -17.61
C GLU A 155 18.88 -3.58 -16.81
N PRO A 156 18.01 -4.58 -17.02
CA PRO A 156 16.71 -4.66 -16.35
C PRO A 156 16.76 -4.64 -14.82
N GLU A 157 17.75 -5.29 -14.22
CA GLU A 157 17.94 -5.28 -12.77
C GLU A 157 18.35 -3.90 -12.26
N ALA A 158 19.17 -3.16 -13.01
CA ALA A 158 19.57 -1.81 -12.65
C ALA A 158 18.37 -0.84 -12.68
N VAL A 159 17.48 -0.97 -13.67
CA VAL A 159 16.22 -0.21 -13.71
C VAL A 159 15.34 -0.53 -12.50
N ARG A 160 15.18 -1.82 -12.18
CA ARG A 160 14.40 -2.25 -11.00
C ARG A 160 15.00 -1.67 -9.70
N ALA A 161 16.32 -1.72 -9.54
CA ALA A 161 17.01 -1.15 -8.38
C ALA A 161 16.82 0.37 -8.28
N ILE A 162 16.93 1.10 -9.40
CA ILE A 162 16.68 2.55 -9.45
C ILE A 162 15.25 2.89 -9.02
N VAL A 163 14.26 2.13 -9.50
CA VAL A 163 12.86 2.33 -9.15
C VAL A 163 12.63 2.06 -7.66
N HIS A 164 13.13 0.95 -7.13
CA HIS A 164 13.06 0.64 -5.70
C HIS A 164 13.68 1.75 -4.85
N GLN A 165 14.87 2.21 -5.22
CA GLN A 165 15.57 3.24 -4.48
C GLN A 165 14.82 4.58 -4.56
N ALA A 166 14.30 4.97 -5.73
CA ALA A 166 13.53 6.21 -5.87
C ALA A 166 12.25 6.19 -5.02
N VAL A 167 11.51 5.07 -5.04
CA VAL A 167 10.32 4.90 -4.18
C VAL A 167 10.70 4.92 -2.71
N HIS A 168 11.80 4.27 -2.33
CA HIS A 168 12.31 4.30 -0.96
C HIS A 168 12.64 5.72 -0.53
N ASP A 169 13.41 6.45 -1.32
CA ASP A 169 13.87 7.81 -1.03
C ASP A 169 12.70 8.78 -0.90
N VAL A 170 11.72 8.74 -1.80
CA VAL A 170 10.51 9.58 -1.68
C VAL A 170 9.71 9.24 -0.43
N ARG A 171 9.62 7.95 -0.08
CA ARG A 171 8.90 7.51 1.12
C ARG A 171 9.57 7.97 2.42
N ILE A 172 10.90 7.98 2.48
CA ILE A 172 11.66 8.40 3.68
C ILE A 172 11.94 9.89 3.70
N ALA A 173 11.93 10.56 2.55
CA ALA A 173 12.06 12.00 2.47
C ALA A 173 10.82 12.63 3.11
N THR A 174 10.98 13.14 4.32
CA THR A 174 10.14 14.22 4.84
C THR A 174 10.03 15.25 3.73
N ALA A 175 8.80 15.57 3.33
CA ALA A 175 8.56 16.49 2.22
C ALA A 175 9.47 17.71 2.39
N ALA A 176 10.47 17.84 1.51
CA ALA A 176 11.26 19.05 1.44
C ALA A 176 10.27 20.21 1.32
N PRO A 177 10.51 21.35 1.99
CA PRO A 177 9.61 22.48 1.91
C PRO A 177 9.46 22.80 0.42
N THR A 178 8.29 22.46 -0.12
CA THR A 178 7.85 22.89 -1.44
C THR A 178 8.04 24.39 -1.47
N GLU A 179 8.45 24.95 -2.61
CA GLU A 179 8.45 26.40 -2.82
C GLU A 179 7.29 27.01 -2.03
N PRO A 180 7.58 27.99 -1.14
CA PRO A 180 6.59 28.46 -0.20
C PRO A 180 5.33 28.78 -1.00
N PRO A 181 4.17 28.21 -0.63
CA PRO A 181 2.95 28.53 -1.33
C PRO A 181 2.88 30.05 -1.37
N ALA A 182 2.54 30.61 -2.55
CA ALA A 182 2.49 32.07 -2.74
C ALA A 182 1.69 32.80 -1.65
N ASN A 183 0.86 32.06 -0.90
CA ASN A 183 0.21 32.48 0.32
C ASN A 183 0.84 31.82 1.59
N PRO A 184 1.48 32.60 2.49
CA PRO A 184 2.05 32.09 3.74
C PRO A 184 1.02 31.45 4.68
N ALA A 185 -0.26 31.88 4.65
CA ALA A 185 -1.31 31.26 5.45
C ALA A 185 -1.57 29.79 5.06
N VAL A 186 -1.36 29.44 3.79
CA VAL A 186 -1.48 28.05 3.31
C VAL A 186 -0.28 27.21 3.80
N ALA A 187 0.91 27.80 3.91
CA ALA A 187 2.07 27.14 4.48
C ALA A 187 1.87 26.85 5.97
N ASP A 188 1.36 27.83 6.71
CA ASP A 188 1.07 27.71 8.14
C ASP A 188 0.00 26.67 8.41
N GLY A 189 -1.06 26.67 7.61
CA GLY A 189 -2.11 25.65 7.66
C GLY A 189 -1.57 24.24 7.42
N ARG A 190 -0.70 24.06 6.42
CA ARG A 190 -0.07 22.74 6.16
C ARG A 190 0.81 22.30 7.31
N ARG A 191 1.66 23.19 7.86
CA ARG A 191 2.50 22.89 9.03
C ARG A 191 1.66 22.50 10.25
N ALA A 192 0.57 23.21 10.51
CA ALA A 192 -0.34 22.88 11.60
C ALA A 192 -1.00 21.50 11.41
N VAL A 193 -1.42 21.17 10.19
CA VAL A 193 -1.98 19.84 9.86
C VAL A 193 -0.95 18.73 10.01
N ASP A 194 0.29 18.95 9.58
CA ASP A 194 1.36 17.96 9.72
C ASP A 194 1.77 17.77 11.19
N GLN A 195 1.83 18.84 11.98
CA GLN A 195 2.04 18.76 13.42
C GLN A 195 0.91 18.01 14.12
N LEU A 196 -0.35 18.26 13.73
CA LEU A 196 -1.50 17.55 14.26
C LEU A 196 -1.42 16.05 13.92
N ALA A 197 -1.05 15.71 12.69
CA ALA A 197 -0.85 14.32 12.28
C ALA A 197 0.28 13.65 13.09
N ALA A 198 1.40 14.33 13.32
CA ALA A 198 2.49 13.82 14.15
C ALA A 198 2.04 13.56 15.59
N ASN A 199 1.29 14.49 16.20
CA ASN A 199 0.74 14.32 17.55
C ASN A 199 -0.21 13.13 17.63
N VAL A 200 -1.06 12.94 16.61
CA VAL A 200 -2.01 11.83 16.56
C VAL A 200 -1.33 10.48 16.32
N LEU A 201 -0.21 10.46 15.58
CA LEU A 201 0.63 9.26 15.45
C LEU A 201 1.17 8.84 16.82
N ALA A 202 1.75 9.77 17.59
CA ALA A 202 2.27 9.49 18.92
C ALA A 202 1.19 8.93 19.86
N VAL A 203 -0.01 9.52 19.83
CA VAL A 203 -1.18 8.98 20.55
C VAL A 203 -1.52 7.57 20.08
N GLY A 204 -1.55 7.33 18.77
CA GLY A 204 -1.87 6.02 18.21
C GLY A 204 -0.85 4.94 18.56
N GLU A 205 0.42 5.29 18.69
CA GLU A 205 1.49 4.40 19.17
C GLU A 205 1.24 3.99 20.63
N LEU A 206 0.87 4.93 21.50
CA LEU A 206 0.46 4.60 22.88
C LEU A 206 -0.79 3.69 22.90
N MET A 207 -1.75 3.91 22.00
CA MET A 207 -2.91 3.02 21.90
C MET A 207 -2.53 1.60 21.45
N LEU A 208 -1.44 1.45 20.67
CA LEU A 208 -0.95 0.14 20.25
C LEU A 208 -0.24 -0.63 21.37
N GLU A 209 0.30 0.05 22.38
CA GLU A 209 0.82 -0.61 23.59
C GLU A 209 -0.30 -1.30 24.38
N VAL A 210 -1.47 -0.66 24.46
CA VAL A 210 -2.65 -1.15 25.20
C VAL A 210 -3.47 -2.14 24.38
N ALA A 211 -3.66 -1.85 23.08
CA ALA A 211 -4.37 -2.68 22.13
C ALA A 211 -3.46 -3.01 20.91
N PRO A 212 -2.62 -4.05 20.99
CA PRO A 212 -1.69 -4.40 19.93
C PRO A 212 -2.33 -4.67 18.58
N GLY A 213 -1.57 -4.52 17.50
CA GLY A 213 -2.05 -4.63 16.11
C GLY A 213 -2.61 -5.99 15.68
N TYR A 214 -2.34 -7.05 16.45
CA TYR A 214 -2.92 -8.38 16.19
C TYR A 214 -4.35 -8.54 16.72
N LEU A 215 -4.84 -7.60 17.53
CA LEU A 215 -6.22 -7.61 18.01
C LEU A 215 -7.18 -7.11 16.94
N SER A 216 -8.35 -7.74 16.86
CA SER A 216 -9.46 -7.25 16.07
C SER A 216 -9.93 -5.87 16.56
N GLU A 217 -10.69 -5.17 15.74
CA GLU A 217 -11.18 -3.83 16.11
C GLU A 217 -12.12 -3.88 17.32
N ASP A 218 -12.99 -4.88 17.43
CA ASP A 218 -13.86 -5.08 18.60
C ASP A 218 -13.06 -5.39 19.87
N GLN A 219 -12.02 -6.23 19.76
CA GLN A 219 -11.14 -6.55 20.90
C GLN A 219 -10.34 -5.32 21.35
N ALA A 220 -9.88 -4.51 20.39
CA ALA A 220 -9.19 -3.26 20.67
C ALA A 220 -10.15 -2.24 21.31
N ALA A 221 -11.39 -2.14 20.83
CA ALA A 221 -12.41 -1.27 21.39
C ALA A 221 -12.70 -1.59 22.87
N THR A 222 -12.90 -2.88 23.20
CA THR A 222 -13.11 -3.31 24.58
C THR A 222 -11.92 -2.96 25.49
N ARG A 223 -10.68 -3.13 25.03
CA ARG A 223 -9.50 -2.81 25.83
C ARG A 223 -9.29 -1.31 25.99
N LEU A 224 -9.53 -0.54 24.93
CA LEU A 224 -9.34 0.91 24.95
C LEU A 224 -10.46 1.64 25.68
N ALA A 225 -11.68 1.09 25.74
CA ALA A 225 -12.81 1.70 26.43
C ALA A 225 -12.50 2.05 27.88
N LEU A 226 -11.89 1.12 28.62
CA LEU A 226 -11.50 1.32 30.03
C LEU A 226 -10.52 2.48 30.20
N LEU A 227 -9.48 2.53 29.36
CA LEU A 227 -8.50 3.62 29.37
C LEU A 227 -9.14 4.95 28.96
N CYS A 228 -10.03 4.93 27.95
CA CYS A 228 -10.70 6.12 27.43
C CYS A 228 -11.62 6.75 28.48
N GLU A 229 -12.33 5.94 29.27
CA GLU A 229 -13.14 6.39 30.40
C GLU A 229 -12.28 7.06 31.47
N GLU A 230 -11.13 6.47 31.81
CA GLU A 230 -10.22 7.00 32.83
C GLU A 230 -9.61 8.36 32.45
N ILE A 231 -9.26 8.54 31.17
CA ILE A 231 -8.66 9.78 30.67
C ILE A 231 -9.69 10.78 30.12
N GLY A 232 -10.98 10.45 30.16
CA GLY A 232 -12.07 11.31 29.70
C GLY A 232 -12.05 11.61 28.19
N GLU A 233 -11.57 10.68 27.36
CA GLU A 233 -11.49 10.88 25.91
C GLU A 233 -12.40 9.92 25.13
N PRO A 234 -12.96 10.36 23.99
CA PRO A 234 -13.87 9.55 23.22
C PRO A 234 -13.17 8.34 22.58
N LEU A 235 -13.76 7.16 22.74
CA LEU A 235 -13.23 5.89 22.24
C LEU A 235 -12.98 5.92 20.73
N ASP A 236 -13.90 6.50 19.95
CA ASP A 236 -13.79 6.61 18.50
C ASP A 236 -12.51 7.34 18.06
N ARG A 237 -12.11 8.38 18.82
CA ARG A 237 -10.89 9.15 18.55
C ARG A 237 -9.64 8.34 18.81
N ARG A 238 -9.63 7.51 19.87
CA ARG A 238 -8.49 6.63 20.19
C ARG A 238 -8.39 5.46 19.23
N LEU A 239 -9.52 4.87 18.81
CA LEU A 239 -9.55 3.85 17.76
C LEU A 239 -9.07 4.41 16.41
N ALA A 240 -9.46 5.63 16.06
CA ALA A 240 -8.97 6.32 14.87
C ALA A 240 -7.46 6.57 14.93
N ALA A 241 -6.93 7.04 16.06
CA ALA A 241 -5.49 7.22 16.26
C ALA A 241 -4.72 5.89 16.16
N ARG A 242 -5.24 4.81 16.77
CA ARG A 242 -4.68 3.46 16.66
C ARG A 242 -4.64 2.97 15.20
N ARG A 243 -5.75 3.12 14.46
CA ARG A 243 -5.83 2.80 13.03
C ARG A 243 -4.82 3.61 12.22
N PHE A 244 -4.67 4.89 12.55
CA PHE A 244 -3.69 5.76 11.91
C PHE A 244 -2.25 5.31 12.17
N ALA A 245 -1.89 4.95 13.40
CA ALA A 245 -0.56 4.43 13.71
C ALA A 245 -0.26 3.09 13.01
N LEU A 246 -1.25 2.21 12.91
CA LEU A 246 -1.11 0.93 12.19
C LEU A 246 -0.92 1.10 10.68
N THR A 247 -1.58 2.09 10.07
CA THR A 247 -1.72 2.16 8.62
C THR A 247 -0.98 3.33 7.98
N GLY A 248 -0.66 4.38 8.74
CA GLY A 248 -0.22 5.68 8.24
C GLY A 248 -1.30 6.43 7.44
N ASP A 249 -2.53 5.91 7.34
CA ASP A 249 -3.58 6.49 6.51
C ASP A 249 -4.31 7.62 7.24
N ARG A 250 -4.04 8.88 6.87
CA ARG A 250 -4.70 10.07 7.44
C ARG A 250 -6.22 10.03 7.32
N ARG A 251 -6.79 9.22 6.42
CA ARG A 251 -8.25 9.06 6.30
C ARG A 251 -8.85 8.36 7.52
N ALA A 252 -8.07 7.58 8.27
CA ALA A 252 -8.51 6.97 9.53
C ALA A 252 -8.96 8.00 10.57
N LEU A 253 -8.48 9.25 10.44
CA LEU A 253 -8.75 10.37 11.35
C LEU A 253 -9.96 11.24 10.92
N ARG A 254 -10.61 10.91 9.80
CA ARG A 254 -11.76 11.69 9.32
C ARG A 254 -12.95 11.52 10.25
N GLY A 255 -13.53 12.65 10.68
CA GLY A 255 -14.69 12.67 11.57
C GLY A 255 -14.36 12.53 13.06
N THR A 256 -13.07 12.42 13.42
CA THR A 256 -12.62 12.31 14.82
C THR A 256 -11.68 13.44 15.24
N LEU A 257 -11.23 14.24 14.27
CA LEU A 257 -10.48 15.48 14.48
C LEU A 257 -11.32 16.62 13.93
N LEU A 258 -12.31 17.04 14.71
CA LEU A 258 -12.97 18.35 14.76
C LEU A 258 -14.09 18.25 15.80
#